data_AF-A0A5C7MQJ6-F1
#
_entry.id   AF-A0A5C7MQJ6-F1
#
_cell.length_a   1.000
_cell.length_b   1.000
_cell.length_c   1.000
_cell.angle_alpha   90.00
_cell.angle_beta   90.00
_cell.angle_gamma   90.00
#
_symmetry.space_group_name_H-M   'P 1'
#
loop_
_entity.id
_entity.type
_entity.pdbx_description
1 polymer ?
#
loop_
_entity_poly.entity_id
_entity_poly.type
_entity_poly.pdbx_seq_one_letter_code
_entity_poly.pdbx_strand_id
1 'polypeptide(L)'
;MKLNVFEGARRIALALGALWVVGCLAYAVLAEPYASATFAIPGPGEPPVKAERCAGDDATAYTTTKTSKGHSVGISLCFTAHTVQDGQRLVPYTVAPWEAAQRLLDEVSGRPSEEQQLTPEALDPALREADAKGDTDRARKLATLIQALRMANKHAAWIVANEDKRGSAEFDATAKAYRDARGDVARAMKAASESKALPLWSQVAEVKRPARVWLMNEKYSSEVSKYTRETAERFSVGASDMEHLEKLRSQALFDQWKLALQVLFGGLAFGWMLMVATGWIIRGFLGIPRGKDSRPVT
;
A
#
# COMPACT_ATOMS: atom_id res chain seq x y z
N MET A 1 46.97 36.13 39.45
CA MET A 1 46.59 36.20 38.02
C MET A 1 45.34 37.03 37.87
N LYS A 2 45.41 38.22 37.27
CA LYS A 2 44.21 39.06 37.02
C LYS A 2 43.46 38.44 35.82
N LEU A 3 42.28 37.85 36.07
CA LEU A 3 41.42 37.33 35.01
C LEU A 3 40.87 38.51 34.20
N ASN A 4 41.28 38.63 32.93
CA ASN A 4 40.62 39.51 31.97
C ASN A 4 39.28 38.87 31.59
N VAL A 5 38.21 39.30 32.26
CA VAL A 5 36.85 38.77 32.08
C VAL A 5 36.41 38.81 30.61
N PHE A 6 36.80 39.84 29.85
CA PHE A 6 36.49 39.96 28.42
C PHE A 6 37.21 38.93 27.55
N GLU A 7 38.46 38.61 27.88
CA GLU A 7 39.22 37.59 27.15
C GLU A 7 38.76 36.18 27.53
N GLY A 8 38.41 35.97 28.79
CA GLY A 8 37.74 34.75 29.25
C GLY A 8 36.41 34.52 28.53
N ALA A 9 35.56 35.56 28.44
CA ALA A 9 34.28 35.48 27.74
C ALA A 9 34.45 35.17 26.24
N ARG A 10 35.44 35.77 25.57
CA ARG A 10 35.74 35.48 24.15
C ARG A 10 36.16 34.03 23.96
N ARG A 11 37.02 33.50 24.83
CA ARG A 11 37.47 32.09 24.76
C ARG A 11 36.33 31.11 25.01
N ILE A 12 35.47 31.38 25.99
CA ILE A 12 34.28 30.56 26.27
C ILE A 12 33.33 30.56 25.07
N ALA A 13 33.07 31.71 24.47
CA ALA A 13 32.19 31.79 23.31
C ALA A 13 32.75 31.06 22.08
N LEU A 14 34.07 31.15 21.84
CA LEU A 14 34.74 30.36 20.80
C LEU A 14 34.65 28.86 21.07
N ALA A 15 34.81 28.42 22.33
CA ALA A 15 34.67 27.02 22.71
C ALA A 15 33.24 26.50 22.50
N LEU A 16 32.22 27.30 22.85
CA LEU A 16 30.82 26.97 22.59
C LEU A 16 30.51 26.91 21.09
N GLY A 17 31.04 27.85 20.30
CA GLY A 17 30.93 27.82 18.84
C GLY A 17 31.60 26.59 18.23
N ALA A 18 32.78 26.21 18.73
CA ALA A 18 33.47 24.99 18.29
C ALA A 18 32.66 23.73 18.66
N LEU A 19 32.12 23.66 19.88
CA LEU A 19 31.24 22.57 20.31
C LEU A 19 30.00 22.47 19.42
N TRP A 20 29.38 23.60 19.06
CA TRP A 20 28.22 23.65 18.17
C TRP A 20 28.55 23.09 16.79
N VAL A 21 29.66 23.54 16.19
CA VAL A 21 30.12 23.05 14.89
C VAL A 21 30.38 21.54 14.93
N VAL A 22 31.09 21.05 15.96
CA VAL A 22 31.35 19.62 16.14
C VAL A 22 30.04 18.84 16.30
N GLY A 23 29.09 19.36 17.08
CA GLY A 23 27.78 18.73 17.26
C GLY A 23 26.98 18.64 15.95
N CYS A 24 26.94 19.71 15.17
CA CYS A 24 26.27 19.72 13.87
C CYS A 24 26.94 18.77 12.87
N LEU A 25 28.28 18.72 12.84
CA LEU A 25 29.03 17.78 11.99
C LEU A 25 28.80 16.33 12.41
N ALA A 26 28.82 16.05 13.71
CA ALA A 26 28.52 14.73 14.24
C ALA A 26 27.11 14.29 13.86
N TYR A 27 26.11 15.18 13.96
CA TYR A 27 24.75 14.90 13.50
C TYR A 27 24.68 14.64 11.98
N ALA A 28 25.35 15.44 11.16
CA ALA A 28 25.34 15.28 9.70
C ALA A 28 25.97 13.96 9.24
N VAL A 29 26.97 13.45 9.97
CA VAL A 29 27.72 12.23 9.60
C VAL A 29 27.13 10.97 10.24
N LEU A 30 26.72 11.04 11.51
CA LEU A 30 26.34 9.86 12.29
C LEU A 30 24.84 9.57 12.30
N ALA A 31 23.99 10.56 12.04
CA ALA A 31 22.56 10.30 11.98
C ALA A 31 22.22 9.66 10.63
N GLU A 32 21.70 8.44 10.65
CA GLU A 32 21.21 7.78 9.44
C GLU A 32 19.82 8.32 9.08
N PRO A 33 19.63 8.91 7.88
CA PRO A 33 18.31 9.36 7.48
C PRO A 33 17.38 8.16 7.27
N TYR A 34 16.20 8.23 7.86
CA TYR A 34 15.13 7.28 7.63
C TYR A 34 14.55 7.54 6.23
N ALA A 35 14.99 6.74 5.24
CA ALA A 35 14.36 6.73 3.93
C ALA A 35 13.15 5.79 3.97
N SER A 36 12.00 6.29 3.53
CA SER A 36 10.80 5.48 3.33
C SER A 36 10.36 5.50 1.87
N ALA A 37 9.88 4.36 1.39
CA ALA A 37 9.22 4.23 0.10
C ALA A 37 7.80 3.74 0.29
N THR A 38 6.90 4.19 -0.58
CA THR A 38 5.48 3.89 -0.50
C THR A 38 5.04 3.11 -1.73
N PHE A 39 4.37 1.98 -1.52
CA PHE A 39 3.79 1.17 -2.59
C PHE A 39 2.30 0.96 -2.35
N ALA A 40 1.50 1.10 -3.39
CA ALA A 40 0.09 0.75 -3.39
C ALA A 40 -0.08 -0.71 -3.86
N ILE A 41 -0.90 -1.46 -3.15
CA ILE A 41 -1.36 -2.81 -3.48
C ILE A 41 -2.83 -2.65 -3.87
N PRO A 42 -3.16 -2.62 -5.17
CA PRO A 42 -4.53 -2.36 -5.63
C PRO A 42 -5.48 -3.49 -5.26
N GLY A 43 -4.97 -4.73 -5.17
CA GLY A 43 -5.77 -5.89 -4.80
C GLY A 43 -4.93 -7.14 -4.54
N PRO A 44 -5.55 -8.20 -4.00
CA PRO A 44 -4.87 -9.46 -3.69
C PRO A 44 -4.35 -10.12 -4.96
N GLY A 45 -3.03 -10.33 -5.01
CA GLY A 45 -2.35 -10.94 -6.16
C GLY A 45 -2.09 -10.01 -7.34
N GLU A 46 -2.38 -8.71 -7.21
CA GLU A 46 -1.95 -7.70 -8.19
C GLU A 46 -0.53 -7.19 -7.84
N PRO A 47 0.30 -6.83 -8.84
CA PRO A 47 1.64 -6.35 -8.58
C PRO A 47 1.61 -5.00 -7.83
N PRO A 48 2.52 -4.77 -6.88
CA PRO A 48 2.61 -3.51 -6.16
C PRO A 48 3.02 -2.37 -7.11
N VAL A 49 2.35 -1.23 -7.00
CA VAL A 49 2.57 -0.03 -7.80
C VAL A 49 3.20 1.05 -6.93
N LYS A 50 4.17 1.80 -7.45
CA LYS A 50 4.77 2.92 -6.71
C LYS A 50 3.73 4.00 -6.44
N ALA A 51 3.69 4.50 -5.21
CA ALA A 51 2.82 5.59 -4.81
C ALA A 51 3.62 6.65 -4.04
N GLU A 52 3.20 7.91 -4.07
CA GLU A 52 3.85 8.96 -3.28
C GLU A 52 3.40 8.91 -1.82
N ARG A 53 2.11 8.63 -1.60
CA ARG A 53 1.48 8.58 -0.28
C ARG A 53 0.27 7.64 -0.29
N CYS A 54 -0.03 7.03 0.85
CA CYS A 54 -1.29 6.32 1.02
C CYS A 54 -2.46 7.30 1.06
N ALA A 55 -3.61 6.93 0.50
CA ALA A 55 -4.83 7.69 0.73
C ALA A 55 -5.21 7.57 2.21
N GLY A 56 -5.88 8.60 2.76
CA GLY A 56 -6.28 8.61 4.18
C GLY A 56 -7.21 7.46 4.57
N ASP A 57 -7.82 6.83 3.56
CA ASP A 57 -8.80 5.76 3.70
C ASP A 57 -8.22 4.37 3.43
N ASP A 58 -6.93 4.27 3.06
CA ASP A 58 -6.25 3.01 2.77
C ASP A 58 -5.79 2.31 4.05
N ALA A 59 -5.73 0.97 4.01
CA ALA A 59 -5.04 0.24 5.07
C ALA A 59 -3.53 0.36 4.88
N THR A 60 -2.78 0.54 5.97
CA THR A 60 -1.32 0.69 5.92
C THR A 60 -0.62 -0.41 6.68
N ALA A 61 0.40 -1.01 6.07
CA ALA A 61 1.34 -1.90 6.74
C ALA A 61 2.77 -1.43 6.51
N TYR A 62 3.62 -1.67 7.48
CA TYR A 62 5.02 -1.27 7.44
C TYR A 62 5.90 -2.51 7.41
N THR A 63 6.85 -2.51 6.49
CA THR A 63 7.94 -3.50 6.47
C THR A 63 9.26 -2.76 6.27
N THR A 64 10.36 -3.43 6.54
CA THR A 64 11.70 -2.87 6.37
C THR A 64 12.50 -3.78 5.46
N THR A 65 13.14 -3.20 4.45
CA THR A 65 14.08 -3.94 3.59
C THR A 65 15.48 -3.39 3.73
N LYS A 66 16.47 -4.17 3.28
CA LYS A 66 17.83 -3.69 3.09
C LYS A 66 18.06 -3.37 1.62
N THR A 67 18.70 -2.24 1.34
CA THR A 67 19.16 -1.91 -0.01
C THR A 67 20.31 -2.81 -0.44
N SER A 68 20.67 -2.75 -1.72
CA SER A 68 21.88 -3.37 -2.30
C SER A 68 23.16 -3.09 -1.50
N LYS A 69 23.25 -1.93 -0.84
CA LYS A 69 24.38 -1.52 0.01
C LYS A 69 24.22 -1.87 1.50
N GLY A 70 23.20 -2.64 1.86
CA GLY A 70 22.97 -3.12 3.22
C GLY A 70 22.28 -2.13 4.16
N HIS A 71 21.78 -0.99 3.65
CA HIS A 71 21.12 0.02 4.47
C HIS A 71 19.63 -0.28 4.64
N SER A 72 19.10 -0.07 5.84
CA SER A 72 17.67 -0.25 6.13
C SER A 72 16.83 0.87 5.51
N VAL A 73 15.77 0.49 4.82
CA VAL A 73 14.77 1.40 4.24
C VAL A 73 13.39 0.94 4.69
N GLY A 74 12.60 1.88 5.20
CA GLY A 74 11.21 1.63 5.57
C GLY A 74 10.34 1.53 4.32
N ILE A 75 9.42 0.59 4.29
CA ILE A 75 8.46 0.43 3.22
C ILE A 75 7.07 0.54 3.82
N SER A 76 6.28 1.48 3.29
CA SER A 76 4.87 1.61 3.58
C SER A 76 4.07 0.96 2.46
N LEU A 77 3.28 -0.05 2.79
CA LEU A 77 2.36 -0.71 1.86
C LEU A 77 0.95 -0.15 2.11
N CYS A 78 0.38 0.47 1.08
CA CYS A 78 -0.98 0.99 1.07
C CYS A 78 -1.89 -0.03 0.39
N PHE A 79 -2.90 -0.55 1.09
CA PHE A 79 -3.90 -1.43 0.49
C PHE A 79 -5.12 -0.59 0.13
N THR A 80 -5.41 -0.52 -1.17
CA THR A 80 -6.41 0.40 -1.72
C THR A 80 -7.81 0.06 -1.22
N ALA A 81 -8.50 1.05 -0.66
CA ALA A 81 -9.91 0.93 -0.28
C ALA A 81 -10.83 1.28 -1.46
N HIS A 82 -11.84 0.44 -1.71
CA HIS A 82 -12.86 0.65 -2.73
C HIS A 82 -14.19 1.05 -2.11
N THR A 83 -14.85 2.04 -2.71
CA THR A 83 -16.19 2.49 -2.29
C THR A 83 -17.27 1.63 -2.93
N VAL A 84 -18.11 0.97 -2.13
CA VAL A 84 -19.27 0.20 -2.57
C VAL A 84 -20.53 1.07 -2.52
N GLN A 85 -21.58 0.62 -3.21
CA GLN A 85 -22.83 1.32 -3.55
C GLN A 85 -23.54 2.03 -2.36
N ASP A 86 -23.30 1.59 -1.12
CA ASP A 86 -23.85 2.16 0.10
C ASP A 86 -22.91 3.12 0.85
N GLY A 87 -21.86 3.65 0.20
CA GLY A 87 -20.85 4.51 0.84
C GLY A 87 -19.88 3.76 1.76
N GLN A 88 -20.01 2.43 1.82
CA GLN A 88 -19.13 1.55 2.57
C GLN A 88 -17.79 1.39 1.85
N ARG A 89 -16.68 1.41 2.59
CA ARG A 89 -15.32 1.36 2.05
C ARG A 89 -14.67 0.02 2.39
N LEU A 90 -14.17 -0.69 1.39
CA LEU A 90 -13.72 -2.09 1.51
C LEU A 90 -12.30 -2.27 0.96
N VAL A 91 -11.44 -2.95 1.72
CA VAL A 91 -10.11 -3.39 1.27
C VAL A 91 -10.18 -4.88 0.91
N PRO A 92 -9.90 -5.28 -0.34
CA PRO A 92 -9.93 -6.68 -0.74
C PRO A 92 -8.73 -7.44 -0.14
N TYR A 93 -8.99 -8.49 0.64
CA TYR A 93 -7.96 -9.22 1.42
C TYR A 93 -7.78 -10.69 1.03
N THR A 94 -8.68 -11.25 0.21
CA THR A 94 -8.50 -12.57 -0.40
C THR A 94 -8.97 -12.51 -1.84
N VAL A 95 -8.26 -13.20 -2.74
CA VAL A 95 -8.91 -13.68 -3.96
C VAL A 95 -10.02 -14.63 -3.54
N ALA A 96 -11.22 -14.48 -4.11
CA ALA A 96 -12.30 -15.38 -3.76
C ALA A 96 -11.89 -16.82 -4.14
N PRO A 97 -12.31 -17.87 -3.40
CA PRO A 97 -11.89 -19.26 -3.68
C PRO A 97 -12.12 -19.71 -5.13
N TRP A 98 -13.07 -19.09 -5.82
CA TRP A 98 -13.36 -19.32 -7.23
C TRP A 98 -12.39 -18.61 -8.19
N GLU A 99 -11.65 -17.57 -7.80
CA GLU A 99 -10.63 -16.90 -8.63
C GLU A 99 -9.33 -17.71 -8.70
N ALA A 100 -8.94 -18.34 -7.59
CA ALA A 100 -7.87 -19.34 -7.58
C ALA A 100 -8.26 -20.56 -8.42
N ALA A 101 -9.53 -20.99 -8.32
CA ALA A 101 -10.12 -21.98 -9.21
C ALA A 101 -10.01 -21.54 -10.67
N GLN A 102 -10.42 -20.32 -10.99
CA GLN A 102 -10.49 -19.82 -12.36
C GLN A 102 -9.10 -19.66 -12.98
N ARG A 103 -8.08 -19.23 -12.23
CA ARG A 103 -6.68 -19.22 -12.70
C ARG A 103 -6.15 -20.64 -12.96
N LEU A 104 -6.38 -21.58 -12.05
CA LEU A 104 -6.02 -22.98 -12.24
C LEU A 104 -6.78 -23.59 -13.43
N LEU A 105 -8.04 -23.21 -13.63
CA LEU A 105 -8.91 -23.70 -14.70
C LEU A 105 -8.58 -23.05 -16.05
N ASP A 106 -8.15 -21.79 -16.10
CA ASP A 106 -7.66 -21.10 -17.31
C ASP A 106 -6.32 -21.69 -17.76
N GLU A 107 -5.44 -22.04 -16.81
CA GLU A 107 -4.18 -22.75 -17.07
C GLU A 107 -4.44 -24.17 -17.61
N VAL A 108 -5.45 -24.88 -17.07
CA VAL A 108 -5.83 -26.23 -17.52
C VAL A 108 -6.66 -26.22 -18.81
N SER A 109 -7.41 -25.15 -19.09
CA SER A 109 -8.31 -25.05 -20.25
C SER A 109 -7.70 -24.33 -21.45
N GLY A 110 -6.60 -23.59 -21.26
CA GLY A 110 -5.87 -22.91 -22.33
C GLY A 110 -6.62 -21.74 -22.98
N ARG A 111 -7.66 -21.20 -22.34
CA ARG A 111 -8.38 -20.00 -22.79
C ARG A 111 -8.70 -19.07 -21.62
N PRO A 112 -8.42 -17.77 -21.71
CA PRO A 112 -8.89 -16.80 -20.72
C PRO A 112 -10.41 -16.69 -20.78
N SER A 113 -11.09 -16.79 -19.63
CA SER A 113 -12.55 -16.64 -19.56
C SER A 113 -12.96 -15.16 -19.55
N GLU A 114 -13.65 -14.70 -20.59
CA GLU A 114 -14.34 -13.39 -20.61
C GLU A 114 -15.76 -13.44 -19.99
N GLU A 115 -16.14 -14.51 -19.30
CA GLU A 115 -17.50 -14.66 -18.78
C GLU A 115 -17.77 -13.77 -17.56
N GLN A 116 -18.65 -12.78 -17.76
CA GLN A 116 -19.34 -12.05 -16.71
C GLN A 116 -19.98 -13.01 -15.72
N GLN A 117 -19.64 -12.85 -14.44
CA GLN A 117 -20.00 -13.77 -13.36
C GLN A 117 -21.50 -13.71 -13.02
N LEU A 118 -22.28 -14.63 -13.57
CA LEU A 118 -23.63 -14.95 -13.09
C LEU A 118 -23.55 -16.07 -12.04
N THR A 119 -24.03 -15.82 -10.82
CA THR A 119 -24.19 -16.88 -9.81
C THR A 119 -25.58 -17.51 -9.90
N PRO A 120 -25.72 -18.82 -9.61
CA PRO A 120 -27.04 -19.48 -9.54
C PRO A 120 -28.03 -18.75 -8.64
N GLU A 121 -27.55 -18.26 -7.49
CA GLU A 121 -28.36 -17.61 -6.46
C GLU A 121 -28.89 -16.25 -6.92
N ALA A 122 -28.15 -15.56 -7.79
CA ALA A 122 -28.60 -14.30 -8.36
C ALA A 122 -29.73 -14.49 -9.40
N LEU A 123 -29.85 -15.69 -9.98
CA LEU A 123 -30.90 -16.04 -10.94
C LEU A 123 -32.19 -16.57 -10.30
N ASP A 124 -32.13 -17.04 -9.04
CA ASP A 124 -33.29 -17.57 -8.32
C ASP A 124 -34.47 -16.58 -8.19
N PRO A 125 -34.27 -15.28 -7.91
CA PRO A 125 -35.36 -14.30 -7.92
C PRO A 125 -36.03 -14.14 -9.28
N ALA A 126 -35.25 -14.15 -10.36
CA ALA A 126 -35.76 -14.02 -11.73
C ALA A 126 -36.54 -15.27 -12.17
N LEU A 127 -36.10 -16.46 -11.72
CA LEU A 127 -36.82 -17.71 -11.92
C LEU A 127 -38.19 -17.68 -11.21
N ARG A 128 -38.21 -17.28 -9.93
CA ARG A 128 -39.46 -17.15 -9.15
C ARG A 128 -40.42 -16.13 -9.76
N GLU A 129 -39.90 -15.04 -10.29
CA GLU A 129 -40.70 -14.04 -11.00
C GLU A 129 -41.32 -14.61 -12.29
N ALA A 130 -40.54 -15.38 -13.07
CA ALA A 130 -41.03 -16.03 -14.28
C ALA A 130 -42.12 -17.07 -13.97
N ASP A 131 -41.92 -17.88 -12.92
CA ASP A 131 -42.91 -18.86 -12.44
C ASP A 131 -44.19 -18.16 -11.96
N ALA A 132 -44.06 -17.07 -11.19
CA ALA A 132 -45.21 -16.30 -10.69
C ALA A 132 -46.01 -15.63 -11.82
N LYS A 133 -45.37 -15.30 -12.94
CA LYS A 133 -46.01 -14.73 -14.14
C LYS A 133 -46.54 -15.79 -15.11
N GLY A 134 -46.32 -17.07 -14.85
CA GLY A 134 -46.70 -18.18 -15.75
C GLY A 134 -45.88 -18.23 -17.04
N ASP A 135 -44.70 -17.59 -17.08
CA ASP A 135 -43.82 -17.57 -18.25
C ASP A 135 -42.94 -18.84 -18.29
N THR A 136 -43.56 -19.92 -18.77
CA THR A 136 -42.96 -21.27 -18.76
C THR A 136 -41.69 -21.40 -19.61
N ASP A 137 -41.54 -20.60 -20.67
CA ASP A 137 -40.34 -20.61 -21.53
C ASP A 137 -39.16 -19.91 -20.84
N ARG A 138 -39.42 -18.74 -20.23
CA ARG A 138 -38.42 -18.02 -19.43
C ARG A 138 -37.97 -18.83 -18.22
N ALA A 139 -38.91 -19.43 -17.49
CA ALA A 139 -38.60 -20.26 -16.33
C ALA A 139 -37.75 -21.48 -16.71
N ARG A 140 -38.08 -22.17 -17.81
CA ARG A 140 -37.30 -23.32 -18.29
C ARG A 140 -35.86 -22.94 -18.66
N LYS A 141 -35.68 -21.81 -19.35
CA LYS A 141 -34.34 -21.32 -19.75
C LYS A 141 -33.49 -20.90 -18.55
N LEU A 142 -34.09 -20.20 -17.59
CA LEU A 142 -33.42 -19.83 -16.34
C LEU A 142 -33.05 -21.07 -15.50
N ALA A 143 -33.96 -22.04 -15.36
CA ALA A 143 -33.69 -23.28 -14.63
C ALA A 143 -32.55 -24.10 -15.28
N THR A 144 -32.52 -24.16 -16.61
CA THR A 144 -31.45 -24.83 -17.37
C THR A 144 -30.10 -24.15 -17.14
N LEU A 145 -30.07 -22.81 -17.16
CA LEU A 145 -28.86 -22.03 -16.87
C LEU A 145 -28.38 -22.23 -15.42
N ILE A 146 -29.29 -22.19 -14.45
CA ILE A 146 -28.99 -22.43 -13.03
C ILE A 146 -28.40 -23.83 -12.83
N GLN A 147 -28.97 -24.85 -13.48
CA GLN A 147 -28.47 -26.23 -13.39
C GLN A 147 -27.08 -26.37 -14.00
N ALA A 148 -26.84 -25.79 -15.17
CA ALA A 148 -25.53 -25.79 -15.82
C ALA A 148 -24.47 -25.11 -14.95
N LEU A 149 -24.79 -23.95 -14.36
CA LEU A 149 -23.90 -23.24 -13.44
C LEU A 149 -23.59 -24.05 -12.18
N ARG A 150 -24.59 -24.70 -11.57
CA ARG A 150 -24.36 -25.56 -10.39
C ARG A 150 -23.43 -26.73 -10.70
N MET A 151 -23.59 -27.36 -11.86
CA MET A 151 -22.72 -28.47 -12.29
C MET A 151 -21.28 -28.00 -12.52
N ALA A 152 -21.10 -26.88 -13.23
CA ALA A 152 -19.78 -26.29 -13.44
C ALA A 152 -19.11 -25.91 -12.10
N ASN A 153 -19.84 -25.28 -11.18
CA ASN A 153 -19.33 -24.92 -9.85
C ASN A 153 -18.94 -26.14 -9.03
N LYS A 154 -19.71 -27.23 -9.10
CA LYS A 154 -19.38 -28.49 -8.41
C LYS A 154 -18.06 -29.08 -8.89
N HIS A 155 -17.85 -29.13 -10.21
CA HIS A 155 -16.60 -29.64 -10.77
C HIS A 155 -15.42 -28.71 -10.45
N ALA A 156 -15.60 -27.39 -10.54
CA ALA A 156 -14.58 -26.41 -10.17
C ALA A 156 -14.17 -26.56 -8.70
N ALA A 157 -15.14 -26.66 -7.78
CA ALA A 157 -14.88 -26.82 -6.35
C ALA A 157 -14.09 -28.11 -6.05
N TRP A 158 -14.39 -29.20 -6.75
CA TRP A 158 -13.65 -30.45 -6.61
C TRP A 158 -12.20 -30.33 -7.10
N ILE A 159 -11.99 -29.68 -8.26
CA ILE A 159 -10.65 -29.49 -8.87
C ILE A 159 -9.76 -28.69 -7.92
N VAL A 160 -10.29 -27.61 -7.32
CA VAL A 160 -9.54 -26.80 -6.34
C VAL A 160 -9.20 -27.59 -5.09
N ALA A 161 -10.17 -28.37 -4.58
CA ALA A 161 -9.97 -29.15 -3.37
C ALA A 161 -9.00 -30.33 -3.56
N ASN A 162 -8.71 -30.72 -4.80
CA ASN A 162 -7.88 -31.88 -5.15
C ASN A 162 -6.73 -31.50 -6.11
N GLU A 163 -6.16 -30.31 -5.95
CA GLU A 163 -5.04 -29.84 -6.76
C GLU A 163 -3.82 -30.78 -6.68
N ASP A 164 -3.63 -31.42 -5.52
CA ASP A 164 -2.61 -32.44 -5.27
C ASP A 164 -2.72 -33.66 -6.20
N LYS A 165 -3.89 -33.90 -6.79
CA LYS A 165 -4.16 -35.02 -7.71
C LYS A 165 -3.96 -34.66 -9.18
N ARG A 166 -3.35 -33.52 -9.49
CA ARG A 166 -3.07 -33.08 -10.86
C ARG A 166 -2.27 -34.14 -11.63
N GLY A 167 -2.73 -34.50 -12.83
CA GLY A 167 -2.14 -35.57 -13.65
C GLY A 167 -2.67 -36.99 -13.37
N SER A 168 -3.61 -37.14 -12.43
CA SER A 168 -4.38 -38.39 -12.28
C SER A 168 -5.52 -38.49 -13.30
N ALA A 169 -5.89 -39.71 -13.68
CA ALA A 169 -7.00 -39.94 -14.60
C ALA A 169 -8.35 -39.40 -14.07
N GLU A 170 -8.55 -39.41 -12.75
CA GLU A 170 -9.74 -38.85 -12.10
C GLU A 170 -9.78 -37.32 -12.21
N PHE A 171 -8.62 -36.66 -12.04
CA PHE A 171 -8.49 -35.22 -12.20
C PHE A 171 -8.73 -34.80 -13.64
N ASP A 172 -8.12 -35.48 -14.60
CA ASP A 172 -8.28 -35.17 -16.03
C ASP A 172 -9.73 -35.41 -16.51
N ALA A 173 -10.38 -36.45 -16.00
CA ALA A 173 -11.80 -36.70 -16.27
C ALA A 173 -12.69 -35.59 -15.71
N THR A 174 -12.41 -35.12 -14.49
CA THR A 174 -13.18 -34.03 -13.86
C THR A 174 -12.91 -32.69 -14.53
N ALA A 175 -11.68 -32.42 -14.95
CA ALA A 175 -11.33 -31.25 -15.75
C ALA A 175 -12.02 -31.26 -17.12
N LYS A 176 -12.13 -32.44 -17.76
CA LYS A 176 -12.93 -32.60 -18.98
C LYS A 176 -14.42 -32.34 -18.72
N ALA A 177 -15.00 -32.94 -17.68
CA ALA A 177 -16.39 -32.72 -17.30
C ALA A 177 -16.69 -31.25 -16.99
N TYR A 178 -15.75 -30.53 -16.36
CA TYR A 178 -15.83 -29.10 -16.16
C TYR A 178 -15.87 -28.32 -17.49
N ARG A 179 -15.00 -28.65 -18.45
CA ARG A 179 -15.00 -28.02 -19.79
C ARG A 179 -16.32 -28.25 -20.53
N ASP A 180 -16.86 -29.47 -20.46
CA ASP A 180 -18.14 -29.80 -21.07
C ASP A 180 -19.29 -29.01 -20.43
N ALA A 181 -19.32 -28.94 -19.09
CA ALA A 181 -20.30 -28.15 -18.33
C ALA A 181 -20.20 -26.64 -18.62
N ARG A 182 -18.99 -26.12 -18.87
CA ARG A 182 -18.80 -24.72 -19.31
C ARG A 182 -19.38 -24.49 -20.70
N GLY A 183 -19.24 -25.46 -21.60
CA GLY A 183 -19.93 -25.45 -22.89
C GLY A 183 -21.46 -25.42 -22.74
N ASP A 184 -22.01 -26.15 -21.76
CA ASP A 184 -23.44 -26.11 -21.44
C ASP A 184 -23.88 -24.74 -20.89
N VAL A 185 -23.09 -24.14 -19.99
CA VAL A 185 -23.35 -22.78 -19.47
C VAL A 185 -23.39 -21.77 -20.60
N ALA A 186 -22.41 -21.77 -21.50
CA ALA A 186 -22.36 -20.85 -22.64
C ALA A 186 -23.58 -21.00 -23.56
N ARG A 187 -24.01 -22.25 -23.84
CA ARG A 187 -25.24 -22.52 -24.61
C ARG A 187 -26.50 -22.01 -23.91
N ALA A 188 -26.64 -22.30 -22.61
CA ALA A 188 -27.78 -21.89 -21.82
C ALA A 188 -27.86 -20.36 -21.66
N MET A 189 -26.71 -19.70 -21.48
CA MET A 189 -26.60 -18.25 -21.36
C MET A 189 -26.95 -17.56 -22.68
N LYS A 190 -26.46 -18.08 -23.81
CA LYS A 190 -26.86 -17.60 -25.14
C LYS A 190 -28.37 -17.72 -25.35
N ALA A 191 -28.95 -18.89 -25.05
CA ALA A 191 -30.40 -19.11 -25.17
C ALA A 191 -31.23 -18.19 -24.27
N ALA A 192 -30.77 -17.92 -23.04
CA ALA A 192 -31.43 -17.01 -22.11
C ALA A 192 -31.28 -15.53 -22.50
N SER A 193 -30.15 -15.16 -23.12
CA SER A 193 -29.90 -13.81 -23.64
C SER A 193 -30.77 -13.51 -24.86
N GLU A 194 -30.80 -14.41 -25.85
CA GLU A 194 -31.61 -14.28 -27.07
C GLU A 194 -33.10 -14.16 -26.76
N SER A 195 -33.58 -14.84 -25.70
CA SER A 195 -34.97 -14.77 -25.28
C SER A 195 -35.27 -13.63 -24.30
N LYS A 196 -34.30 -12.73 -24.01
CA LYS A 196 -34.41 -11.68 -22.99
C LYS A 196 -34.88 -12.21 -21.62
N ALA A 197 -34.58 -13.48 -21.32
CA ALA A 197 -34.96 -14.13 -20.06
C ALA A 197 -34.11 -13.62 -18.89
N LEU A 198 -32.89 -13.15 -19.22
CA LEU A 198 -31.92 -12.60 -18.28
C LEU A 198 -32.37 -11.23 -17.71
N PRO A 199 -32.24 -11.01 -16.39
CA PRO A 199 -32.65 -9.77 -15.74
C PRO A 199 -31.83 -8.56 -16.22
N LEU A 200 -32.42 -7.36 -16.24
CA LEU A 200 -31.78 -6.13 -16.74
C LEU A 200 -30.38 -5.86 -16.14
N TRP A 201 -30.15 -6.16 -14.86
CA TRP A 201 -28.84 -5.98 -14.21
C TRP A 201 -27.74 -6.92 -14.73
N SER A 202 -28.11 -8.04 -15.38
CA SER A 202 -27.16 -8.91 -16.09
C SER A 202 -26.80 -8.40 -17.49
N GLN A 203 -27.51 -7.40 -17.99
CA GLN A 203 -27.22 -6.71 -19.27
C GLN A 203 -26.40 -5.43 -19.07
N VAL A 204 -26.19 -5.00 -17.81
CA VAL A 204 -25.38 -3.83 -17.48
C VAL A 204 -23.95 -4.29 -17.23
N ALA A 205 -23.02 -3.76 -18.03
CA ALA A 205 -21.59 -3.96 -17.83
C ALA A 205 -21.11 -3.19 -16.60
N GLU A 206 -21.37 -3.70 -15.39
CA GLU A 206 -20.73 -3.19 -14.17
C GLU A 206 -20.47 -4.34 -13.19
N VAL A 207 -19.27 -4.91 -13.30
CA VAL A 207 -18.73 -5.84 -12.30
C VAL A 207 -18.40 -5.04 -11.04
N LYS A 208 -19.34 -4.99 -10.09
CA LYS A 208 -19.02 -4.69 -8.68
C LYS A 208 -18.59 -5.98 -8.01
N ARG A 209 -17.27 -6.18 -7.90
CA ARG A 209 -16.63 -7.29 -7.20
C ARG A 209 -17.18 -7.38 -5.76
N PRO A 210 -17.79 -8.49 -5.30
CA PRO A 210 -18.23 -8.61 -3.92
C PRO A 210 -17.03 -8.93 -3.01
N ALA A 211 -16.33 -7.89 -2.57
CA ALA A 211 -15.46 -8.01 -1.40
C ALA A 211 -16.34 -8.12 -0.14
N ARG A 212 -15.98 -8.99 0.81
CA ARG A 212 -16.73 -9.09 2.09
C ARG A 212 -16.64 -7.76 2.86
N VAL A 213 -17.78 -7.40 3.44
CA VAL A 213 -18.17 -6.08 3.96
C VAL A 213 -17.67 -5.83 5.39
N TRP A 214 -17.31 -4.59 5.76
CA TRP A 214 -17.22 -4.24 7.19
C TRP A 214 -17.55 -2.77 7.57
N LEU A 215 -18.03 -2.65 8.82
CA LEU A 215 -18.66 -1.51 9.53
C LEU A 215 -17.67 -0.74 10.42
N MET A 216 -17.69 0.58 10.29
CA MET A 216 -16.98 1.58 11.10
C MET A 216 -17.00 1.30 12.64
N ASN A 217 -15.85 0.94 13.27
CA ASN A 217 -15.29 1.53 14.54
C ASN A 217 -14.02 0.85 15.14
N GLU A 218 -13.26 0.08 14.39
CA GLU A 218 -12.01 -0.60 14.75
C GLU A 218 -11.05 -0.38 13.59
N LYS A 219 -9.81 0.01 13.89
CA LYS A 219 -8.92 0.53 12.86
C LYS A 219 -8.54 -0.52 11.81
N TYR A 220 -8.57 -1.81 12.14
CA TYR A 220 -8.51 -2.96 11.22
C TYR A 220 -9.16 -4.20 11.86
N SER A 221 -9.94 -5.00 11.11
CA SER A 221 -10.36 -6.33 11.60
C SER A 221 -9.13 -7.27 11.69
N SER A 222 -9.19 -8.28 12.56
CA SER A 222 -8.10 -9.26 12.71
C SER A 222 -7.70 -9.93 11.41
N GLU A 223 -8.64 -10.12 10.48
CA GLU A 223 -8.41 -10.75 9.17
C GLU A 223 -7.68 -9.83 8.20
N VAL A 224 -8.06 -8.55 8.12
CA VAL A 224 -7.34 -7.56 7.30
C VAL A 224 -5.96 -7.34 7.89
N SER A 225 -5.84 -7.19 9.21
CA SER A 225 -4.54 -7.07 9.88
C SER A 225 -3.64 -8.29 9.66
N LYS A 226 -4.22 -9.50 9.65
CA LYS A 226 -3.50 -10.73 9.35
C LYS A 226 -3.05 -10.76 7.89
N TYR A 227 -3.94 -10.45 6.95
CA TYR A 227 -3.60 -10.38 5.52
C TYR A 227 -2.53 -9.32 5.22
N THR A 228 -2.69 -8.11 5.74
CA THR A 228 -1.73 -7.03 5.48
C THR A 228 -0.37 -7.34 6.10
N ARG A 229 -0.33 -7.97 7.28
CA ARG A 229 0.90 -8.47 7.90
C ARG A 229 1.55 -9.58 7.08
N GLU A 230 0.81 -10.62 6.69
CA GLU A 230 1.33 -11.72 5.88
C GLU A 230 1.83 -11.24 4.52
N THR A 231 1.14 -10.28 3.90
CA THR A 231 1.56 -9.67 2.63
C THR A 231 2.82 -8.83 2.82
N ALA A 232 2.93 -8.08 3.92
CA ALA A 232 4.11 -7.29 4.24
C ALA A 232 5.35 -8.15 4.55
N GLU A 233 5.17 -9.32 5.16
CA GLU A 233 6.24 -10.29 5.42
C GLU A 233 6.75 -10.97 4.14
N ARG A 234 5.85 -11.24 3.19
CA ARG A 234 6.19 -11.83 1.88
C ARG A 234 6.69 -10.81 0.87
N PHE A 235 6.48 -9.52 1.13
CA PHE A 235 6.84 -8.46 0.21
C PHE A 235 8.35 -8.39 0.05
N SER A 236 8.82 -8.58 -1.19
CA SER A 236 10.21 -8.39 -1.58
C SER A 236 10.29 -7.33 -2.67
N VAL A 237 11.27 -6.44 -2.53
CA VAL A 237 11.50 -5.36 -3.50
C VAL A 237 12.20 -5.94 -4.72
N GLY A 238 11.63 -5.70 -5.90
CA GLY A 238 12.25 -6.10 -7.17
C GLY A 238 13.57 -5.37 -7.43
N ALA A 239 14.47 -5.98 -8.20
CA ALA A 239 15.78 -5.40 -8.51
C ALA A 239 15.71 -4.01 -9.18
N SER A 240 14.67 -3.75 -9.99
CA SER A 240 14.43 -2.44 -10.61
C SER A 240 14.06 -1.33 -9.62
N ASP A 241 13.52 -1.71 -8.47
CA ASP A 241 13.07 -0.76 -7.45
C ASP A 241 14.17 -0.42 -6.45
N MET A 242 15.19 -1.28 -6.32
CA MET A 242 16.37 -1.05 -5.50
C MET A 242 17.12 0.23 -5.87
N GLU A 243 17.32 0.48 -7.17
CA GLU A 243 18.01 1.69 -7.65
C GLU A 243 17.23 2.97 -7.30
N HIS A 244 15.89 2.87 -7.33
CA HIS A 244 15.02 3.95 -6.92
C HIS A 244 15.08 4.22 -5.41
N LEU A 245 15.12 3.17 -4.58
CA LEU A 245 15.29 3.31 -3.13
C LEU A 245 16.63 3.99 -2.79
N GLU A 246 17.67 3.67 -3.55
CA GLU A 246 18.99 4.26 -3.36
C GLU A 246 19.00 5.76 -3.69
N LYS A 247 18.28 6.15 -4.75
CA LYS A 247 18.06 7.55 -5.10
C LYS A 247 17.28 8.30 -4.01
N LEU A 248 16.22 7.71 -3.47
CA LEU A 248 15.45 8.31 -2.37
C LEU A 248 16.31 8.53 -1.12
N ARG A 249 17.18 7.57 -0.78
CA ARG A 249 18.15 7.74 0.32
C ARG A 249 19.15 8.85 0.04
N SER A 250 19.65 8.96 -1.19
CA SER A 250 20.58 10.03 -1.56
C SER A 250 19.95 11.42 -1.42
N GLN A 251 18.66 11.54 -1.76
CA GLN A 251 17.89 12.77 -1.56
C GLN A 251 17.69 13.06 -0.06
N ALA A 252 17.33 12.05 0.74
CA ALA A 252 17.18 12.22 2.18
C ALA A 252 18.51 12.63 2.87
N LEU A 253 19.64 12.07 2.44
CA LEU A 253 20.97 12.49 2.91
C LEU A 253 21.25 13.94 2.54
N PHE A 254 20.93 14.35 1.30
CA PHE A 254 21.11 15.72 0.86
C PHE A 254 20.26 16.70 1.69
N ASP A 255 19.00 16.36 1.96
CA ASP A 255 18.10 17.19 2.77
C ASP A 255 18.57 17.29 4.23
N GLN A 256 19.06 16.19 4.82
CA GLN A 256 19.66 16.21 6.15
C GLN A 256 20.92 17.09 6.19
N TRP A 257 21.79 16.98 5.19
CA TRP A 257 22.97 17.84 5.08
C TRP A 257 22.60 19.30 4.92
N LYS A 258 21.60 19.60 4.09
CA LYS A 258 21.08 20.95 3.91
C LYS A 258 20.53 21.52 5.21
N LEU A 259 19.73 20.74 5.95
CA LEU A 259 19.22 21.14 7.27
C LEU A 259 20.37 21.37 8.26
N ALA A 260 21.34 20.45 8.33
CA ALA A 260 22.49 20.58 9.21
C ALA A 260 23.32 21.83 8.90
N LEU A 261 23.53 22.15 7.62
CA LEU A 261 24.19 23.38 7.17
C LEU A 261 23.40 24.63 7.57
N GLN A 262 22.07 24.63 7.36
CA GLN A 262 21.21 25.74 7.76
C GLN A 262 21.24 25.99 9.27
N VAL A 263 21.17 24.92 10.08
CA VAL A 263 21.25 25.00 11.55
C VAL A 263 22.64 25.45 12.00
N LEU A 264 23.71 24.94 11.37
CA LEU A 264 25.08 25.34 11.66
C LEU A 264 25.29 26.84 11.42
N PHE A 265 24.97 27.34 10.22
CA PHE A 265 25.16 28.74 9.89
C PHE A 265 24.19 29.65 10.63
N GLY A 266 22.92 29.24 10.77
CA GLY A 266 21.91 29.98 11.52
C GLY A 266 22.28 30.13 12.99
N GLY A 267 22.72 29.05 13.64
CA GLY A 267 23.16 29.06 15.03
C GLY A 267 24.40 29.94 15.24
N LEU A 268 25.39 29.86 14.34
CA LEU A 268 26.59 30.70 14.40
C LEU A 268 26.26 32.19 14.19
N ALA A 269 25.43 32.52 13.20
CA ALA A 269 25.03 33.90 12.93
C ALA A 269 24.23 34.49 14.10
N PHE A 270 23.29 33.74 14.67
CA PHE A 270 22.51 34.15 15.82
C PHE A 270 23.39 34.33 17.06
N GLY A 271 24.28 33.38 17.36
CA GLY A 271 25.23 33.48 18.47
C GLY A 271 26.16 34.68 18.33
N TRP A 272 26.64 34.95 17.12
CA TRP A 272 27.44 36.15 16.84
C TRP A 272 26.66 37.44 17.04
N MET A 273 25.41 37.50 16.55
CA MET A 273 24.54 38.67 16.73
C MET A 273 24.26 38.95 18.21
N LEU A 274 23.98 37.92 19.00
CA LEU A 274 23.83 38.03 20.45
C LEU A 274 25.10 38.56 21.09
N MET A 275 26.28 38.03 20.74
CA MET A 275 27.55 38.52 21.28
C MET A 275 27.79 40.00 20.95
N VAL A 276 27.49 40.43 19.73
CA VAL A 276 27.61 41.84 19.34
C VAL A 276 26.62 42.70 20.11
N ALA A 277 25.37 42.28 20.23
CA ALA A 277 24.32 43.01 20.95
C ALA A 277 24.65 43.14 22.45
N THR A 278 24.98 42.04 23.13
CA THR A 278 25.38 42.06 24.55
C THR A 278 26.63 42.90 24.74
N GLY A 279 27.62 42.77 23.85
CA GLY A 279 28.83 43.58 23.87
C GLY A 279 28.58 45.08 23.63
N TRP A 280 27.54 45.44 22.87
CA TRP A 280 27.12 46.83 22.67
C TRP A 280 26.40 47.37 23.91
N ILE A 281 25.47 46.60 24.50
CA ILE A 281 24.73 46.97 25.72
C ILE A 281 25.70 47.17 26.89
N ILE A 282 26.59 46.21 27.14
CA ILE A 282 27.55 46.28 28.26
C ILE A 282 28.50 47.48 28.08
N ARG A 283 29.01 47.72 26.86
CA ARG A 283 29.87 48.89 26.60
C ARG A 283 29.12 50.20 26.73
N GLY A 284 27.87 50.26 26.29
CA GLY A 284 27.00 51.44 26.43
C GLY A 284 26.71 51.76 27.89
N PHE A 285 26.43 50.74 28.71
CA PHE A 285 26.17 50.92 30.14
C PHE A 285 27.44 51.25 30.95
N LEU A 286 28.58 50.65 30.62
CA LEU A 286 29.85 50.85 31.32
C LEU A 286 30.71 52.01 30.78
N GLY A 287 30.30 52.67 29.69
CA GLY A 287 31.02 53.81 29.10
C GLY A 287 32.42 53.46 28.57
N ILE A 288 32.69 52.20 28.22
CA ILE A 288 34.02 51.75 27.79
C ILE A 288 34.22 52.07 26.30
N PRO A 289 35.16 52.96 25.91
CA PRO A 289 35.42 53.27 24.52
C PRO A 289 36.05 52.09 23.77
N ARG A 290 35.69 51.92 22.49
CA ARG A 290 36.23 50.85 21.62
C ARG A 290 37.77 50.91 21.61
N GLY A 291 38.42 49.76 21.83
CA GLY A 291 39.89 49.63 21.78
C GLY A 291 40.61 49.69 23.13
N LYS A 292 39.90 49.87 24.26
CA LYS A 292 40.48 49.83 25.62
C LYS A 292 40.13 48.54 26.40
N ASP A 293 40.08 47.40 25.71
CA ASP A 293 39.73 46.11 26.30
C ASP A 293 40.90 45.46 27.09
N SER A 294 42.05 46.14 27.17
CA SER A 294 43.22 45.75 27.98
C SER A 294 43.56 46.86 28.96
N ARG A 295 43.63 46.56 30.28
CA ARG A 295 44.19 47.51 31.24
C ARG A 295 45.71 47.60 31.02
N PRO A 296 46.32 48.81 30.97
CA PRO A 296 47.77 48.92 30.99
C PRO A 296 48.30 48.25 32.27
N VAL A 297 49.36 47.46 32.12
CA VAL A 297 50.05 46.82 33.23
C VAL A 297 50.82 47.92 33.96
N THR A 298 50.28 48.38 35.09
CA THR A 298 51.05 48.98 36.17
C THR A 298 51.16 48.00 37.33
#